data_AF-A0A271JDS9-F1
#
_entry.id   AF-A0A271JDS9-F1
#
_cell.length_a   1.000
_cell.length_b   1.000
_cell.length_c   1.000
_cell.angle_alpha   90.00
_cell.angle_beta   90.00
_cell.angle_gamma   90.00
#
_symmetry.space_group_name_H-M   'P 1'
#
loop_
_entity.id
_entity.type
_entity.pdbx_description
1 polymer ?
#
loop_
_entity_poly.entity_id
_entity_poly.type
_entity_poly.pdbx_seq_one_letter_code
_entity_poly.pdbx_strand_id
1 'polypeptide(L)'
;MAWLAGAAVLVALGASAADGADPVARAHLIRYIGILVSAAMGVGVLHVLYPAAVAARLQLSNPGPERLLRYQLGRWLPLVALAAAPAAGIAGADTLQMAEGVLSVFAIGLYAFARTAALGPTARVWEREEAGRWYRAGYQKAIEQKTPYFRFQVPDAMVPGLLRTGEVFVVGAVLSIVGEAIGSGLATLVAPVALLLLAAAFTVRLGPTFDRAFWTSHGVWADAFRQVEQVDGREPIRVDAVYWAPPSVRPAVWAGLVSLDRRLPLGRLAALGLGLGALVYLTGAHAAAAAALALTVLGLNGAIALTADDHMLPAEATRRFGGTVRWTVARFLMNVRWLPPLVAVLLLLVWLADLGWAAVGLWTAAYLLAAAASAVAVTSFARFRLRRAVA
;
A
#
# COMPACT_ATOMS: atom_id res chain seq x y z
N MET A 1 15.48 -16.08 -1.31
CA MET A 1 15.83 -15.57 -2.66
C MET A 1 14.97 -14.39 -3.11
N ALA A 2 13.63 -14.45 -3.07
CA ALA A 2 12.78 -13.34 -3.54
C ALA A 2 13.00 -12.00 -2.79
N TRP A 3 13.19 -12.02 -1.47
CA TRP A 3 13.46 -10.79 -0.68
C TRP A 3 14.75 -10.09 -1.06
N LEU A 4 15.81 -10.85 -1.36
CA LEU A 4 17.12 -10.29 -1.74
C LEU A 4 17.06 -9.66 -3.14
N ALA A 5 16.37 -10.30 -4.08
CA ALA A 5 16.13 -9.72 -5.40
C ALA A 5 15.29 -8.43 -5.30
N GLY A 6 14.23 -8.44 -4.48
CA GLY A 6 13.42 -7.25 -4.22
C GLY A 6 14.23 -6.11 -3.58
N ALA A 7 15.05 -6.41 -2.57
CA ALA A 7 15.91 -5.42 -1.94
C ALA A 7 16.94 -4.85 -2.93
N ALA A 8 17.58 -5.69 -3.74
CA ALA A 8 18.54 -5.24 -4.75
C ALA A 8 17.90 -4.29 -5.77
N VAL A 9 16.68 -4.59 -6.23
CA VAL A 9 15.92 -3.69 -7.12
C VAL A 9 15.62 -2.37 -6.43
N LEU A 10 15.19 -2.38 -5.17
CA LEU A 10 14.89 -1.15 -4.42
C LEU A 10 16.14 -0.32 -4.13
N VAL A 11 17.28 -0.94 -3.83
CA VAL A 11 18.58 -0.26 -3.72
C VAL A 11 18.96 0.39 -5.05
N ALA A 12 18.85 -0.34 -6.16
CA ALA A 12 19.18 0.18 -7.49
C ALA A 12 18.29 1.37 -7.88
N LEU A 13 17.00 1.32 -7.54
CA LEU A 13 16.06 2.43 -7.74
C LEU A 13 16.38 3.64 -6.86
N GLY A 14 16.80 3.42 -5.61
CA GLY A 14 17.28 4.49 -4.75
C GLY A 14 18.54 5.14 -5.30
N ALA A 15 19.51 4.32 -5.73
CA ALA A 15 20.75 4.79 -6.31
C ALA A 15 20.53 5.59 -7.61
N SER A 16 19.63 5.13 -8.49
CA SER A 16 19.28 5.88 -9.71
C SER A 16 18.53 7.17 -9.41
N ALA A 17 17.71 7.22 -8.36
CA ALA A 17 17.04 8.44 -7.93
C ALA A 17 18.01 9.49 -7.37
N ALA A 18 19.17 9.06 -6.87
CA ALA A 18 20.23 9.91 -6.32
C ALA A 18 21.38 10.17 -7.30
N ASP A 19 21.27 9.70 -8.54
CA ASP A 19 22.32 9.86 -9.54
C ASP A 19 22.49 11.35 -9.90
N GLY A 20 23.73 11.83 -9.85
CA GLY A 20 24.05 13.26 -9.99
C GLY A 20 23.55 14.18 -8.86
N ALA A 21 22.86 13.67 -7.83
CA ALA A 21 22.40 14.47 -6.71
C ALA A 21 23.55 14.80 -5.74
N ASP A 22 23.62 16.06 -5.32
CA ASP A 22 24.53 16.51 -4.28
C ASP A 22 24.15 15.93 -2.90
N PRO A 23 25.03 16.04 -1.87
CA PRO A 23 24.75 15.47 -0.55
C PRO A 23 23.47 16.02 0.11
N VAL A 24 23.10 17.27 -0.17
CA VAL A 24 21.92 17.92 0.42
C VAL A 24 20.64 17.36 -0.22
N ALA A 25 20.61 17.25 -1.54
CA ALA A 25 19.53 16.63 -2.29
C ALA A 25 19.33 15.17 -1.88
N ARG A 26 20.41 14.40 -1.66
CA ARG A 26 20.33 13.03 -1.15
C ARG A 26 19.69 12.95 0.24
N ALA A 27 20.05 13.86 1.15
CA ALA A 27 19.43 13.94 2.47
C ALA A 27 17.92 14.23 2.39
N HIS A 28 17.49 15.16 1.53
CA HIS A 28 16.07 15.43 1.31
C HIS A 28 15.34 14.19 0.75
N LEU A 29 15.93 13.51 -0.24
CA LEU A 29 15.37 12.28 -0.82
C LEU A 29 15.14 11.19 0.24
N ILE A 30 16.12 10.99 1.13
CA ILE A 30 16.02 10.04 2.25
C ILE A 30 14.85 10.42 3.17
N ARG A 31 14.69 11.70 3.50
CA ARG A 31 13.60 12.21 4.34
C ARG A 31 12.23 12.05 3.69
N TYR A 32 12.12 12.25 2.37
CA TYR A 32 10.88 12.02 1.62
C TYR A 32 10.49 10.55 1.59
N ILE A 33 11.47 9.64 1.48
CA ILE A 33 11.21 8.20 1.64
C ILE A 33 10.71 7.88 3.04
N GLY A 34 11.24 8.53 4.08
CA GLY A 34 10.70 8.41 5.44
C GLY A 34 9.20 8.72 5.51
N ILE A 35 8.75 9.81 4.88
CA ILE A 35 7.33 10.19 4.80
C ILE A 35 6.53 9.13 4.04
N LEU A 36 7.00 8.71 2.87
CA LEU A 36 6.34 7.67 2.07
C LEU A 36 6.18 6.37 2.86
N VAL A 37 7.27 5.92 3.46
CA VAL A 37 7.29 4.69 4.25
C VAL A 37 6.35 4.82 5.44
N SER A 38 6.26 5.98 6.09
CA SER A 38 5.29 6.18 7.19
C SER A 38 3.84 5.99 6.75
N ALA A 39 3.46 6.51 5.57
CA ALA A 39 2.12 6.31 5.01
C ALA A 39 1.86 4.82 4.73
N ALA A 40 2.83 4.14 4.11
CA ALA A 40 2.73 2.72 3.79
C ALA A 40 2.66 1.85 5.05
N MET A 41 3.49 2.13 6.07
CA MET A 41 3.58 1.36 7.31
C MET A 41 2.34 1.54 8.17
N GLY A 42 1.76 2.75 8.23
CA GLY A 42 0.52 3.01 8.96
C GLY A 42 -0.64 2.13 8.50
N VAL A 43 -0.75 1.91 7.18
CA VAL A 43 -1.76 1.01 6.60
C VAL A 43 -1.32 -0.46 6.65
N GLY A 44 -0.03 -0.70 6.41
CA GLY A 44 0.55 -2.01 6.17
C GLY A 44 0.44 -2.97 7.35
N VAL A 45 0.58 -2.48 8.59
CA VAL A 45 0.56 -3.38 9.77
C VAL A 45 -0.75 -4.16 9.85
N LEU A 46 -1.89 -3.50 9.66
CA LEU A 46 -3.20 -4.16 9.78
C LEU A 46 -3.41 -5.21 8.69
N HIS A 47 -3.02 -4.89 7.45
CA HIS A 47 -3.25 -5.75 6.28
C HIS A 47 -2.24 -6.91 6.18
N VAL A 48 -1.01 -6.70 6.66
CA VAL A 48 0.02 -7.74 6.64
C VAL A 48 -0.19 -8.69 7.81
N LEU A 49 -0.43 -8.16 9.02
CA LEU A 49 -0.43 -8.96 10.23
C LEU A 49 -1.78 -9.65 10.46
N TYR A 50 -2.89 -9.06 9.99
CA TYR A 50 -4.23 -9.55 10.25
C TYR A 50 -5.12 -9.63 8.99
N PRO A 51 -6.02 -10.62 8.93
CA PRO A 51 -6.06 -11.82 9.76
C PRO A 51 -4.85 -12.73 9.46
N ALA A 52 -4.27 -13.34 10.50
CA ALA A 52 -3.15 -14.26 10.32
C ALA A 52 -3.62 -15.56 9.65
N ALA A 53 -3.03 -15.91 8.51
CA ALA A 53 -3.39 -17.12 7.75
C ALA A 53 -3.19 -18.44 8.53
N VAL A 54 -2.32 -18.42 9.54
CA VAL A 54 -2.02 -19.60 10.39
C VAL A 54 -2.68 -19.53 11.77
N ALA A 55 -3.71 -18.67 11.95
CA ALA A 55 -4.37 -18.47 13.23
C ALA A 55 -4.86 -19.79 13.84
N ALA A 56 -5.45 -20.70 13.07
CA ALA A 56 -5.88 -22.01 13.55
C ALA A 56 -4.73 -22.86 14.12
N ARG A 57 -3.55 -22.86 13.47
CA ARG A 57 -2.35 -23.56 13.97
C ARG A 57 -1.79 -22.90 15.24
N LEU A 58 -1.86 -21.58 15.31
CA LEU A 58 -1.47 -20.83 16.51
C LEU A 58 -2.44 -21.11 17.67
N GLN A 59 -3.74 -21.28 17.43
CA GLN A 59 -4.69 -21.67 18.47
C GLN A 59 -4.39 -23.07 19.02
N LEU A 60 -4.10 -24.03 18.15
CA LEU A 60 -3.76 -25.41 18.55
C LEU A 60 -2.46 -25.49 19.34
N SER A 61 -1.46 -24.68 19.00
CA SER A 61 -0.17 -24.66 19.71
C SER A 61 -0.19 -23.79 20.98
N ASN A 62 -1.25 -23.00 21.18
CA ASN A 62 -1.47 -22.08 22.30
C ASN A 62 -0.18 -21.39 22.81
N PRO A 63 0.55 -20.67 21.94
CA PRO A 63 1.82 -20.06 22.33
C PRO A 63 1.59 -18.91 23.31
N GLY A 64 2.49 -18.79 24.29
CA GLY A 64 2.52 -17.66 25.21
C GLY A 64 2.71 -16.31 24.50
N PRO A 65 2.42 -15.18 25.19
CA PRO A 65 2.30 -13.88 24.57
C PRO A 65 3.61 -13.38 23.92
N GLU A 66 4.77 -13.69 24.51
CA GLU A 66 6.08 -13.37 23.92
C GLU A 66 6.36 -14.11 22.60
N ARG A 67 5.89 -15.36 22.47
CA ARG A 67 6.05 -16.14 21.23
C ARG A 67 5.16 -15.58 20.13
N LEU A 68 3.94 -15.14 20.46
CA LEU A 68 3.05 -14.44 19.53
C LEU A 68 3.64 -13.10 19.07
N LEU A 69 4.23 -12.34 20.00
CA LEU A 69 4.89 -11.07 19.68
C LEU A 69 6.08 -11.29 18.74
N ARG A 70 6.96 -12.23 19.07
CA ARG A 70 8.10 -12.61 18.21
C ARG A 70 7.65 -13.10 16.84
N TYR A 71 6.57 -13.88 16.78
CA TYR A 71 5.99 -14.33 15.52
C TYR A 71 5.54 -13.15 14.65
N GLN A 72 4.80 -12.18 15.20
CA GLN A 72 4.34 -11.02 14.44
C GLN A 72 5.50 -10.09 14.04
N LEU A 73 6.46 -9.86 14.93
CA LEU A 73 7.69 -9.11 14.59
C LEU A 73 8.50 -9.81 13.49
N GLY A 74 8.60 -11.13 13.53
CA GLY A 74 9.28 -11.91 12.49
C GLY A 74 8.63 -11.82 11.11
N ARG A 75 7.33 -11.49 11.04
CA ARG A 75 6.63 -11.19 9.78
C ARG A 75 6.77 -9.74 9.36
N TRP A 76 6.87 -8.84 10.33
CA TRP A 76 6.89 -7.40 10.09
C TRP A 76 8.29 -6.85 9.76
N LEU A 77 9.30 -7.20 10.55
CA LEU A 77 10.65 -6.64 10.42
C LEU A 77 11.30 -6.89 9.04
N PRO A 78 11.09 -8.03 8.36
CA PRO A 78 11.58 -8.20 6.98
C PRO A 78 11.00 -7.17 6.00
N LEU A 79 9.75 -6.75 6.18
CA LEU A 79 9.13 -5.71 5.35
C LEU A 79 9.71 -4.33 5.66
N VAL A 80 9.96 -4.04 6.94
CA VAL A 80 10.62 -2.80 7.35
C VAL A 80 12.05 -2.73 6.80
N ALA A 81 12.79 -3.82 6.86
CA ALA A 81 14.13 -3.93 6.27
C ALA A 81 14.09 -3.74 4.75
N LEU A 82 13.12 -4.33 4.06
CA LEU A 82 12.94 -4.12 2.63
C LEU A 82 12.61 -2.65 2.30
N ALA A 83 11.77 -2.00 3.11
CA ALA A 83 11.41 -0.59 2.93
C ALA A 83 12.57 0.38 3.21
N ALA A 84 13.60 -0.04 3.96
CA ALA A 84 14.81 0.74 4.19
C ALA A 84 15.79 0.68 3.01
N ALA A 85 15.65 -0.29 2.10
CA ALA A 85 16.57 -0.52 0.99
C ALA A 85 16.75 0.70 0.05
N PRO A 86 15.70 1.45 -0.34
CA PRO A 86 15.87 2.66 -1.15
C PRO A 86 16.74 3.73 -0.47
N ALA A 87 16.63 3.89 0.85
CA ALA A 87 17.43 4.88 1.58
C ALA A 87 18.93 4.53 1.55
N ALA A 88 19.28 3.24 1.63
CA ALA A 88 20.65 2.79 1.45
C ALA A 88 21.17 3.05 0.02
N GLY A 89 20.31 2.84 -0.99
CA GLY A 89 20.65 3.17 -2.38
C GLY A 89 20.94 4.65 -2.60
N ILE A 90 20.13 5.55 -2.01
CA ILE A 90 20.29 7.00 -2.15
C ILE A 90 21.55 7.50 -1.44
N ALA A 91 21.79 7.01 -0.23
CA ALA A 91 22.98 7.37 0.54
C ALA A 91 24.27 6.93 -0.18
N GLY A 92 24.24 5.81 -0.90
CA GLY A 92 25.41 5.29 -1.60
C GLY A 92 26.53 4.92 -0.63
N ALA A 93 27.66 5.60 -0.72
CA ALA A 93 28.80 5.39 0.17
C ALA A 93 28.77 6.24 1.45
N ASP A 94 27.82 7.18 1.58
CA ASP A 94 27.69 8.01 2.78
C ASP A 94 27.04 7.21 3.93
N THR A 95 27.87 6.78 4.88
CA THR A 95 27.45 5.94 6.00
C THR A 95 26.53 6.67 6.97
N LEU A 96 26.65 7.99 7.10
CA LEU A 96 25.83 8.79 8.00
C LEU A 96 24.42 8.96 7.42
N GLN A 97 24.32 9.31 6.14
CA GLN A 97 23.03 9.39 5.46
C GLN A 97 22.33 8.03 5.39
N MET A 98 23.11 6.96 5.17
CA MET A 98 22.58 5.60 5.22
C MET A 98 22.03 5.28 6.60
N ALA A 99 22.76 5.62 7.66
CA ALA A 99 22.30 5.42 9.04
C ALA A 99 21.02 6.24 9.34
N GLU A 100 20.98 7.51 8.96
CA GLU A 100 19.79 8.38 9.13
C GLU A 100 18.56 7.75 8.46
N GLY A 101 18.68 7.35 7.20
CA GLY A 101 17.57 6.79 6.43
C GLY A 101 17.10 5.43 6.95
N VAL A 102 18.04 4.51 7.19
CA VAL A 102 17.73 3.17 7.69
C VAL A 102 17.12 3.26 9.09
N LEU A 103 17.72 4.03 10.01
CA LEU A 103 17.18 4.19 11.36
C LEU A 103 15.81 4.85 11.35
N SER A 104 15.58 5.85 10.49
CA SER A 104 14.27 6.49 10.35
C SER A 104 13.19 5.50 9.92
N VAL A 105 13.47 4.68 8.91
CA VAL A 105 12.53 3.64 8.45
C VAL A 105 12.27 2.59 9.53
N PHE A 106 13.31 2.12 10.22
CA PHE A 106 13.15 1.15 11.31
C PHE A 106 12.38 1.74 12.49
N ALA A 107 12.64 2.99 12.86
CA ALA A 107 11.95 3.70 13.93
C ALA A 107 10.45 3.85 13.61
N ILE A 108 10.11 4.33 12.41
CA ILE A 108 8.73 4.45 11.94
C ILE A 108 8.05 3.08 11.85
N GLY A 109 8.72 2.08 11.29
CA GLY A 109 8.18 0.72 11.14
C GLY A 109 7.88 0.07 12.49
N LEU A 110 8.78 0.18 13.47
CA LEU A 110 8.57 -0.36 14.81
C LEU A 110 7.52 0.45 15.58
N TYR A 111 7.50 1.78 15.40
CA TYR A 111 6.47 2.64 15.99
C TYR A 111 5.08 2.27 15.45
N ALA A 112 4.94 2.14 14.13
CA ALA A 112 3.72 1.70 13.48
C ALA A 112 3.24 0.36 14.08
N PHE A 113 4.14 -0.62 14.19
CA PHE A 113 3.84 -1.90 14.82
C PHE A 113 3.33 -1.74 16.25
N ALA A 114 4.07 -1.03 17.10
CA ALA A 114 3.73 -0.87 18.51
C ALA A 114 2.38 -0.17 18.73
N ARG A 115 1.98 0.73 17.83
CA ARG A 115 0.73 1.48 17.91
C ARG A 115 -0.48 0.78 17.31
N THR A 116 -0.27 -0.17 16.40
CA THR A 116 -1.36 -0.79 15.62
C THR A 116 -1.51 -2.29 15.84
N ALA A 117 -0.45 -3.02 16.19
CA ALA A 117 -0.49 -4.48 16.33
C ALA A 117 -1.42 -4.97 17.45
N ALA A 118 -1.69 -4.11 18.44
CA ALA A 118 -2.54 -4.37 19.59
C ALA A 118 -3.83 -3.53 19.60
N LEU A 119 -4.29 -3.05 18.43
CA LEU A 119 -5.42 -2.13 18.35
C LEU A 119 -6.81 -2.79 18.53
N GLY A 120 -6.89 -4.11 18.42
CA GLY A 120 -8.15 -4.86 18.49
C GLY A 120 -9.03 -4.55 19.70
N PRO A 121 -8.50 -4.55 20.94
CA PRO A 121 -9.27 -4.17 22.13
C PRO A 121 -9.87 -2.76 22.02
N THR A 122 -9.10 -1.78 21.55
CA THR A 122 -9.59 -0.41 21.36
C THR A 122 -10.67 -0.34 20.28
N ALA A 123 -10.50 -1.08 19.19
CA ALA A 123 -11.51 -1.17 18.13
C ALA A 123 -12.82 -1.82 18.63
N ARG A 124 -12.76 -2.86 19.47
CA ARG A 124 -13.95 -3.43 20.10
C ARG A 124 -14.67 -2.47 21.04
N VAL A 125 -13.91 -1.72 21.83
CA VAL A 125 -14.46 -0.66 22.70
C VAL A 125 -15.15 0.39 21.85
N TRP A 126 -14.53 0.82 20.75
CA TRP A 126 -15.11 1.79 19.82
C TRP A 126 -16.42 1.31 19.17
N GLU A 127 -16.47 0.04 18.74
CA GLU A 127 -17.70 -0.58 18.21
C GLU A 127 -18.84 -0.60 19.23
N ARG A 128 -18.53 -0.90 20.50
CA ARG A 128 -19.53 -1.14 21.55
C ARG A 128 -19.94 0.09 22.34
N GLU A 129 -19.09 1.10 22.44
CA GLU A 129 -19.25 2.20 23.39
C GLU A 129 -19.49 3.58 22.76
N GLU A 130 -19.59 4.57 23.65
CA GLU A 130 -19.82 5.99 23.45
C GLU A 130 -18.79 6.70 22.56
N ALA A 131 -17.55 6.19 22.50
CA ALA A 131 -16.44 6.83 21.79
C ALA A 131 -16.68 7.00 20.28
N GLY A 132 -17.44 6.09 19.66
CA GLY A 132 -17.83 6.16 18.25
C GLY A 132 -19.09 7.01 17.97
N ARG A 133 -19.74 7.59 18.99
CA ARG A 133 -21.04 8.27 18.82
C ARG A 133 -20.96 9.50 17.93
N TRP A 134 -19.90 10.30 18.02
CA TRP A 134 -19.74 11.48 17.17
C TRP A 134 -19.63 11.09 15.69
N TYR A 135 -18.92 9.99 15.39
CA TYR A 135 -18.76 9.47 14.03
C TYR A 135 -20.08 8.92 13.50
N ARG A 136 -20.79 8.12 14.31
CA ARG A 136 -22.12 7.61 13.97
C ARG A 136 -23.15 8.73 13.77
N ALA A 137 -23.17 9.73 14.66
CA ALA A 137 -24.06 10.88 14.56
C ALA A 137 -23.74 11.76 13.33
N GLY A 138 -22.46 12.01 13.05
CA GLY A 138 -22.02 12.74 11.86
C GLY A 138 -22.38 12.01 10.56
N TYR A 139 -22.21 10.68 10.54
CA TYR A 139 -22.56 9.85 9.40
C TYR A 139 -24.08 9.79 9.17
N GLN A 140 -24.86 9.62 10.23
CA GLN A 140 -26.32 9.60 10.17
C GLN A 140 -26.89 10.93 9.65
N LYS A 141 -26.35 12.05 10.15
CA LYS A 141 -26.68 13.39 9.64
C LYS A 141 -26.31 13.58 8.16
N ALA A 142 -25.20 13.00 7.70
CA ALA A 142 -24.79 13.06 6.29
C ALA A 142 -25.70 12.21 5.37
N ILE A 143 -26.20 11.07 5.85
CA ILE A 143 -27.20 10.26 5.14
C ILE A 143 -28.52 11.02 5.04
N GLU A 144 -29.00 11.59 6.15
CA GLU A 144 -30.25 12.38 6.21
C GLU A 144 -30.20 13.57 5.24
N GLN A 145 -29.04 14.21 5.10
CA GLN A 145 -28.81 15.33 4.20
C GLN A 145 -28.64 14.92 2.72
N LYS A 146 -28.75 13.62 2.38
CA LYS A 146 -28.55 13.06 1.03
C LYS A 146 -27.25 13.55 0.37
N THR A 147 -26.21 13.83 1.15
CA THR A 147 -24.97 14.40 0.64
C THR A 147 -24.31 13.39 -0.31
N PRO A 148 -24.17 13.69 -1.62
CA PRO A 148 -23.80 12.70 -2.64
C PRO A 148 -22.41 12.07 -2.44
N TYR A 149 -21.56 12.69 -1.61
CA TYR A 149 -20.17 12.27 -1.37
C TYR A 149 -20.01 11.28 -0.20
N PHE A 150 -21.01 11.13 0.68
CA PHE A 150 -20.94 10.26 1.87
C PHE A 150 -21.55 8.86 1.62
N ARG A 151 -21.22 8.24 0.49
CA ARG A 151 -21.68 6.87 0.15
C ARG A 151 -20.78 5.76 0.68
N PHE A 152 -19.66 6.08 1.32
CA PHE A 152 -18.72 5.09 1.86
C PHE A 152 -18.82 5.02 3.37
N GLN A 153 -19.55 4.02 3.88
CA GLN A 153 -19.48 3.65 5.29
C GLN A 153 -18.16 2.94 5.54
N VAL A 154 -17.27 3.56 6.32
CA VAL A 154 -16.12 2.84 6.90
C VAL A 154 -16.67 2.07 8.10
N PRO A 155 -16.45 0.74 8.20
CA PRO A 155 -16.85 -0.03 9.38
C PRO A 155 -16.29 0.58 10.66
N ASP A 156 -17.08 0.61 11.73
CA ASP A 156 -16.72 1.27 12.99
C ASP A 156 -15.38 0.77 13.55
N ALA A 157 -15.10 -0.53 13.45
CA ALA A 157 -13.80 -1.12 13.85
C ALA A 157 -12.59 -0.57 13.09
N MET A 158 -12.77 -0.06 11.86
CA MET A 158 -11.66 0.46 11.06
C MET A 158 -11.30 1.91 11.42
N VAL A 159 -12.19 2.65 12.08
CA VAL A 159 -11.95 4.07 12.43
C VAL A 159 -10.71 4.23 13.32
N PRO A 160 -10.53 3.47 14.43
CA PRO A 160 -9.28 3.53 15.18
C PRO A 160 -8.06 3.19 14.34
N GLY A 161 -8.17 2.25 13.40
CA GLY A 161 -7.09 1.89 12.47
C GLY A 161 -6.70 3.05 11.54
N LEU A 162 -7.68 3.80 11.04
CA LEU A 162 -7.44 5.02 10.24
C LEU A 162 -6.78 6.12 11.07
N LEU A 163 -7.25 6.34 12.30
CA LEU A 163 -6.65 7.34 13.20
C LEU A 163 -5.18 6.99 13.51
N ARG A 164 -4.87 5.72 13.74
CA ARG A 164 -3.48 5.27 13.93
C ARG A 164 -2.64 5.39 12.67
N THR A 165 -3.22 5.12 11.50
CA THR A 165 -2.55 5.38 10.22
C THR A 165 -2.16 6.86 10.10
N GLY A 166 -3.09 7.76 10.42
CA GLY A 166 -2.84 9.20 10.44
C GLY A 166 -1.76 9.61 11.45
N GLU A 167 -1.80 9.07 12.67
CA GLU A 167 -0.77 9.29 13.70
C GLU A 167 0.61 8.85 13.22
N VAL A 168 0.74 7.64 12.65
CA VAL A 168 2.02 7.13 12.13
C VAL A 168 2.55 8.01 11.00
N PHE A 169 1.67 8.47 10.10
CA PHE A 169 2.04 9.40 9.04
C PHE A 169 2.55 10.74 9.59
N VAL A 170 1.83 11.32 10.55
CA VAL A 170 2.24 12.58 11.21
C VAL A 170 3.58 12.41 11.90
N VAL A 171 3.82 11.30 12.60
CA VAL A 171 5.12 11.02 13.23
C VAL A 171 6.24 10.91 12.20
N GLY A 172 5.99 10.24 11.07
CA GLY A 172 6.96 10.20 9.96
C GLY A 172 7.26 11.57 9.37
N ALA A 173 6.23 12.39 9.16
CA ALA A 173 6.39 13.76 8.67
C ALA A 173 7.16 14.65 9.65
N VAL A 174 6.83 14.58 10.94
CA VAL A 174 7.55 15.30 12.01
C VAL A 174 9.01 14.85 12.08
N LEU A 175 9.28 13.55 11.97
CA LEU A 175 10.66 13.04 11.94
C LEU A 175 11.46 13.67 10.80
N SER A 176 10.88 13.74 9.60
CA SER A 176 11.53 14.38 8.45
C SER A 176 11.75 15.88 8.64
N ILE A 177 10.78 16.61 9.20
CA ILE A 177 10.89 18.06 9.49
C ILE A 177 11.96 18.33 10.55
N VAL A 178 12.03 17.50 11.60
CA VAL A 178 13.05 17.64 12.65
C VAL A 178 14.43 17.33 12.08
N GLY A 179 14.56 16.30 11.24
CA GLY A 179 15.82 16.00 10.54
C GLY A 179 16.29 17.18 9.69
N GLU A 180 15.36 17.84 9.00
CA GLU A 180 15.63 19.07 8.24
C GLU A 180 16.11 20.22 9.13
N ALA A 181 15.42 20.48 10.24
CA ALA A 181 15.77 21.56 11.16
C ALA A 181 17.14 21.37 11.84
N ILE A 182 17.56 20.12 12.07
CA ILE A 182 18.87 19.79 12.64
C ILE A 182 20.00 20.01 11.61
N GLY A 183 19.70 19.86 10.31
CA GLY A 183 20.66 20.05 9.23
C GLY A 183 21.48 18.80 8.92
N SER A 184 22.77 18.81 9.27
CA SER A 184 23.76 17.79 8.89
C SER A 184 24.61 17.30 10.07
N GLY A 185 25.24 16.13 9.92
CA GLY A 185 26.14 15.55 10.93
C GLY A 185 25.44 14.60 11.88
N LEU A 186 26.14 14.11 12.91
CA LEU A 186 25.64 13.08 13.83
C LEU A 186 24.33 13.47 14.56
N ALA A 187 24.08 14.77 14.69
CA ALA A 187 22.86 15.27 15.30
C ALA A 187 21.59 14.81 14.55
N THR A 188 21.66 14.55 13.24
CA THR A 188 20.50 14.08 12.46
C THR A 188 20.01 12.70 12.91
N LEU A 189 20.85 11.93 13.62
CA LEU A 189 20.49 10.62 14.16
C LEU A 189 19.69 10.70 15.46
N VAL A 190 19.66 11.85 16.14
CA VAL A 190 19.01 11.98 17.46
C VAL A 190 17.52 11.66 17.39
N ALA A 191 16.81 12.24 16.43
CA ALA A 191 15.38 12.04 16.26
C ALA A 191 15.00 10.59 15.91
N PRO A 192 15.62 9.93 14.91
CA PRO A 192 15.30 8.54 14.59
C PRO A 192 15.70 7.57 15.71
N VAL A 193 16.80 7.80 16.41
CA VAL A 193 17.19 6.97 17.57
C VAL A 193 16.20 7.14 18.72
N ALA A 194 15.78 8.36 19.05
CA ALA A 194 14.80 8.62 20.10
C ALA A 194 13.46 7.94 19.80
N LEU A 195 12.99 8.03 18.55
CA LEU A 195 11.75 7.35 18.12
C LEU A 195 11.91 5.83 18.16
N LEU A 196 13.06 5.29 17.75
CA LEU A 196 13.33 3.85 17.80
C LEU A 196 13.31 3.32 19.24
N LEU A 197 13.94 4.04 20.18
CA LEU A 197 13.93 3.69 21.61
C LEU A 197 12.51 3.75 22.19
N LEU A 198 11.73 4.79 21.84
CA LEU A 198 10.34 4.90 22.26
C LEU A 198 9.49 3.73 21.70
N ALA A 199 9.66 3.41 20.42
CA ALA A 199 8.97 2.31 19.77
C ALA A 199 9.34 0.95 20.37
N ALA A 200 10.62 0.75 20.69
CA ALA A 200 11.10 -0.44 21.39
C ALA A 200 10.47 -0.54 22.79
N ALA A 201 10.43 0.56 23.55
CA ALA A 201 9.80 0.60 24.87
C ALA A 201 8.30 0.25 24.79
N PHE A 202 7.57 0.78 23.81
CA PHE A 202 6.18 0.40 23.59
C PHE A 202 6.03 -1.08 23.21
N THR A 203 6.90 -1.60 22.36
CA THR A 203 6.88 -3.01 21.94
C THR A 203 7.14 -3.95 23.13
N VAL A 204 8.09 -3.62 23.99
CA VAL A 204 8.37 -4.38 25.22
C VAL A 204 7.16 -4.37 26.16
N ARG A 205 6.51 -3.20 26.33
CA ARG A 205 5.30 -3.08 27.16
C ARG A 205 4.12 -3.88 26.65
N LEU A 206 4.05 -4.18 25.35
CA LEU A 206 3.01 -5.04 24.79
C LEU A 206 3.20 -6.51 25.18
N GLY A 207 4.44 -6.94 25.43
CA GLY A 207 4.84 -8.33 25.63
C GLY A 207 3.93 -9.13 26.58
N PRO A 208 3.68 -8.67 27.81
CA PRO A 208 2.91 -9.45 28.79
C PRO A 208 1.44 -9.68 28.43
N THR A 209 0.83 -8.78 27.65
CA THR A 209 -0.61 -8.80 27.33
C THR A 209 -0.89 -9.03 25.85
N PHE A 210 0.13 -9.43 25.09
CA PHE A 210 0.04 -9.50 23.64
C PHE A 210 -0.88 -10.62 23.16
N ASP A 211 -1.08 -11.68 23.94
CA ASP A 211 -2.00 -12.77 23.63
C ASP A 211 -3.44 -12.27 23.45
N ARG A 212 -3.98 -11.55 24.44
CA ARG A 212 -5.33 -10.98 24.41
C ARG A 212 -5.45 -9.97 23.27
N ALA A 213 -4.44 -9.12 23.11
CA ALA A 213 -4.41 -8.13 22.05
C ALA A 213 -4.39 -8.78 20.66
N PHE A 214 -3.61 -9.83 20.47
CA PHE A 214 -3.47 -10.57 19.22
C PHE A 214 -4.78 -11.24 18.82
N TRP A 215 -5.39 -12.02 19.73
CA TRP A 215 -6.63 -12.75 19.43
C TRP A 215 -7.81 -11.80 19.19
N THR A 216 -7.88 -10.72 19.98
CA THR A 216 -8.91 -9.69 19.78
C THR A 216 -8.73 -8.98 18.44
N SER A 217 -7.50 -8.58 18.10
CA SER A 217 -7.19 -7.94 16.82
C SER A 217 -7.48 -8.87 15.65
N HIS A 218 -7.11 -10.15 15.75
CA HIS A 218 -7.43 -11.14 14.72
C HIS A 218 -8.93 -11.22 14.44
N GLY A 219 -9.76 -11.33 15.48
CA GLY A 219 -11.21 -11.38 15.32
C GLY A 219 -11.77 -10.09 14.72
N VAL A 220 -11.43 -8.93 15.29
CA VAL A 220 -11.93 -7.63 14.82
C VAL A 220 -11.58 -7.37 13.37
N TRP A 221 -10.33 -7.60 12.96
CA TRP A 221 -9.92 -7.34 11.58
C TRP A 221 -10.46 -8.39 10.62
N ALA A 222 -10.57 -9.66 11.04
CA ALA A 222 -11.23 -10.67 10.22
C ALA A 222 -12.70 -10.32 9.97
N ASP A 223 -13.39 -9.78 10.97
CA ASP A 223 -14.80 -9.37 10.86
C ASP A 223 -14.93 -8.05 10.09
N ALA A 224 -14.08 -7.06 10.33
CA ALA A 224 -14.08 -5.79 9.60
C ALA A 224 -13.78 -5.99 8.11
N PHE A 225 -12.78 -6.81 7.77
CA PHE A 225 -12.49 -7.13 6.37
C PHE A 225 -13.59 -8.00 5.76
N ARG A 226 -14.17 -8.95 6.52
CA ARG A 226 -15.35 -9.68 6.05
C ARG A 226 -16.54 -8.76 5.84
N GLN A 227 -16.79 -7.76 6.68
CA GLN A 227 -17.86 -6.79 6.48
C GLN A 227 -17.60 -5.95 5.23
N VAL A 228 -16.35 -5.57 4.94
CA VAL A 228 -15.98 -4.92 3.68
C VAL A 228 -16.22 -5.85 2.47
N GLU A 229 -16.01 -7.15 2.62
CA GLU A 229 -16.27 -8.17 1.58
C GLU A 229 -17.76 -8.56 1.45
N GLN A 230 -18.49 -8.58 2.56
CA GLN A 230 -19.89 -8.98 2.75
C GLN A 230 -20.85 -7.78 2.81
N VAL A 231 -20.44 -6.57 2.40
CA VAL A 231 -21.44 -5.53 2.12
C VAL A 231 -22.28 -6.04 0.95
N ASP A 232 -23.34 -6.79 1.27
CA ASP A 232 -24.42 -7.24 0.37
C ASP A 232 -25.14 -6.05 -0.31
N GLY A 233 -24.75 -4.82 0.03
CA GLY A 233 -25.21 -3.57 -0.56
C GLY A 233 -24.14 -2.74 -1.29
N ARG A 234 -22.91 -3.22 -1.49
CA ARG A 234 -22.04 -2.58 -2.49
C ARG A 234 -22.63 -3.00 -3.82
N GLU A 235 -23.54 -2.18 -4.37
CA GLU A 235 -24.17 -2.43 -5.68
C GLU A 235 -23.06 -3.01 -6.56
N PRO A 236 -23.17 -4.29 -6.98
CA PRO A 236 -22.16 -4.86 -7.85
C PRO A 236 -21.99 -3.85 -8.96
N ILE A 237 -20.74 -3.41 -9.22
CA ILE A 237 -20.42 -2.48 -10.32
C ILE A 237 -21.33 -2.91 -11.44
N ARG A 238 -22.33 -2.12 -11.85
CA ARG A 238 -23.26 -2.66 -12.85
C ARG A 238 -22.41 -2.99 -14.06
N VAL A 239 -22.70 -4.07 -14.80
CA VAL A 239 -21.90 -4.39 -16.00
C VAL A 239 -21.82 -3.14 -16.90
N ASP A 240 -22.91 -2.36 -16.94
CA ASP A 240 -23.03 -1.09 -17.64
C ASP A 240 -22.19 0.06 -17.07
N ALA A 241 -21.77 0.01 -15.81
CA ALA A 241 -20.83 0.97 -15.23
C ALA A 241 -19.41 0.82 -15.82
N VAL A 242 -19.13 -0.28 -16.51
CA VAL A 242 -17.93 -0.45 -17.35
C VAL A 242 -18.21 0.06 -18.78
N TYR A 243 -18.81 1.25 -18.88
CA TYR A 243 -19.25 1.85 -20.15
C TYR A 243 -18.11 2.10 -21.14
N TRP A 244 -16.90 2.29 -20.61
CA TRP A 244 -15.67 2.52 -21.39
C TRP A 244 -15.12 1.24 -22.04
N ALA A 245 -15.59 0.05 -21.65
CA ALA A 245 -15.22 -1.20 -22.30
C ALA A 245 -16.22 -1.56 -23.43
N PRO A 246 -15.73 -2.08 -24.57
CA PRO A 246 -16.58 -2.57 -25.65
C PRO A 246 -17.56 -3.66 -25.18
N PRO A 247 -18.80 -3.71 -25.68
CA PRO A 247 -19.82 -4.67 -25.21
C PRO A 247 -19.37 -6.14 -25.25
N SER A 248 -18.55 -6.52 -26.24
CA SER A 248 -18.06 -7.89 -26.44
C SER A 248 -17.08 -8.37 -25.36
N VAL A 249 -16.42 -7.45 -24.65
CA VAL A 249 -15.43 -7.76 -23.60
C VAL A 249 -15.85 -7.24 -22.22
N ARG A 250 -16.89 -6.40 -22.17
CA ARG A 250 -17.41 -5.76 -20.95
C ARG A 250 -17.69 -6.75 -19.81
N PRO A 251 -18.32 -7.92 -20.02
CA PRO A 251 -18.54 -8.88 -18.93
C PRO A 251 -17.24 -9.43 -18.32
N ALA A 252 -16.21 -9.64 -19.15
CA ALA A 252 -14.91 -10.13 -18.70
C ALA A 252 -14.14 -9.05 -17.92
N VAL A 253 -14.15 -7.81 -18.42
CA VAL A 253 -13.57 -6.65 -17.71
C VAL A 253 -14.27 -6.48 -16.37
N TRP A 254 -15.60 -6.48 -16.37
CA TRP A 254 -16.41 -6.38 -15.16
C TRP A 254 -16.05 -7.46 -14.12
N ALA A 255 -16.03 -8.73 -14.52
CA ALA A 255 -15.70 -9.84 -13.62
C ALA A 255 -14.28 -9.71 -13.03
N GLY A 256 -13.33 -9.27 -13.85
CA GLY A 256 -11.96 -9.00 -13.42
C GLY A 256 -11.85 -7.83 -12.44
N LEU A 257 -12.62 -6.75 -12.66
CA LEU A 257 -12.63 -5.60 -11.76
C LEU A 257 -13.28 -5.92 -10.42
N VAL A 258 -14.43 -6.59 -10.44
CA VAL A 258 -15.12 -6.99 -9.20
C VAL A 258 -14.26 -7.93 -8.36
N SER A 259 -13.52 -8.85 -8.98
CA SER A 259 -12.60 -9.73 -8.26
C SER A 259 -11.39 -8.99 -7.68
N LEU A 260 -10.78 -8.08 -8.43
CA LEU A 260 -9.61 -7.32 -7.96
C LEU A 260 -9.96 -6.23 -6.93
N ASP A 261 -10.93 -5.37 -7.23
CA ASP A 261 -11.24 -4.18 -6.43
C ASP A 261 -11.94 -4.51 -5.10
N ARG A 262 -12.46 -5.74 -4.96
CA ARG A 262 -12.94 -6.25 -3.67
C ARG A 262 -11.80 -6.61 -2.72
N ARG A 263 -10.63 -7.00 -3.24
CA ARG A 263 -9.53 -7.52 -2.41
C ARG A 263 -8.36 -6.57 -2.26
N LEU A 264 -8.19 -5.66 -3.21
CA LEU A 264 -7.16 -4.64 -3.16
C LEU A 264 -7.77 -3.25 -3.32
N PRO A 265 -7.41 -2.28 -2.45
CA PRO A 265 -7.85 -0.91 -2.59
C PRO A 265 -7.06 -0.18 -3.70
N LEU A 266 -7.06 -0.71 -4.93
CA LEU A 266 -6.23 -0.25 -6.05
C LEU A 266 -6.41 1.24 -6.35
N GLY A 267 -7.63 1.78 -6.19
CA GLY A 267 -7.86 3.22 -6.33
C GLY A 267 -7.13 4.07 -5.29
N ARG A 268 -7.03 3.60 -4.05
CA ARG A 268 -6.25 4.29 -3.00
C ARG A 268 -4.76 4.19 -3.29
N LEU A 269 -4.29 3.02 -3.72
CA LEU A 269 -2.89 2.81 -4.10
C LEU A 269 -2.49 3.66 -5.31
N ALA A 270 -3.36 3.75 -6.32
CA ALA A 270 -3.16 4.61 -7.49
C ALA A 270 -3.09 6.09 -7.08
N ALA A 271 -4.05 6.55 -6.26
CA ALA A 271 -4.06 7.93 -5.79
C ALA A 271 -2.83 8.28 -4.96
N LEU A 272 -2.41 7.39 -4.04
CA LEU A 272 -1.21 7.57 -3.23
C LEU A 272 0.06 7.57 -4.09
N GLY A 273 0.21 6.60 -4.99
CA GLY A 273 1.40 6.48 -5.85
C GLY A 273 1.54 7.67 -6.81
N LEU A 274 0.46 8.05 -7.48
CA LEU A 274 0.44 9.20 -8.40
C LEU A 274 0.61 10.52 -7.66
N GLY A 275 -0.10 10.71 -6.53
CA GLY A 275 0.01 11.91 -5.71
C GLY A 275 1.40 12.09 -5.11
N LEU A 276 2.01 10.99 -4.63
CA LEU A 276 3.39 11.00 -4.17
C LEU A 276 4.35 11.36 -5.31
N GLY A 277 4.25 10.71 -6.46
CA GLY A 277 5.12 11.00 -7.61
C GLY A 277 5.05 12.48 -7.99
N ALA A 278 3.84 13.06 -7.94
CA ALA A 278 3.64 14.49 -8.14
C ALA A 278 4.29 15.35 -7.04
N LEU A 279 4.06 15.05 -5.77
CA LEU A 279 4.64 15.79 -4.65
C LEU A 279 6.18 15.78 -4.71
N VAL A 280 6.79 14.62 -4.99
CA VAL A 280 8.25 14.50 -5.14
C VAL A 280 8.74 15.27 -6.37
N TYR A 281 7.95 15.34 -7.45
CA TYR A 281 8.32 16.14 -8.61
C TYR A 281 8.37 17.64 -8.27
N LEU A 282 7.39 18.12 -7.48
CA LEU A 282 7.31 19.53 -7.06
C LEU A 282 8.48 19.97 -6.18
N THR A 283 9.25 19.05 -5.58
CA THR A 283 10.45 19.39 -4.79
C THR A 283 11.72 19.54 -5.65
N GLY A 284 11.62 19.36 -6.97
CA GLY A 284 12.77 19.36 -7.88
C GLY A 284 13.49 18.00 -7.97
N ALA A 285 13.05 17.00 -7.22
CA ALA A 285 13.62 15.65 -7.21
C ALA A 285 13.13 14.78 -8.40
N HIS A 286 13.38 15.23 -9.62
CA HIS A 286 12.77 14.65 -10.83
C HIS A 286 13.09 13.16 -11.05
N ALA A 287 14.29 12.69 -10.71
CA ALA A 287 14.66 11.28 -10.84
C ALA A 287 13.89 10.39 -9.85
N ALA A 288 13.72 10.84 -8.60
CA ALA A 288 12.91 10.15 -7.60
C ALA A 288 11.43 10.15 -7.96
N ALA A 289 10.92 11.26 -8.49
CA ALA A 289 9.56 11.33 -9.02
C ALA A 289 9.34 10.34 -10.16
N ALA A 290 10.29 10.22 -11.09
CA ALA A 290 10.27 9.24 -12.16
C ALA A 290 10.30 7.80 -11.62
N ALA A 291 11.14 7.50 -10.64
CA ALA A 291 11.19 6.17 -10.01
C ALA A 291 9.88 5.83 -9.28
N ALA A 292 9.31 6.78 -8.53
CA ALA A 292 8.02 6.61 -7.86
C ALA A 292 6.89 6.37 -8.87
N LEU A 293 6.92 7.09 -10.00
CA LEU A 293 5.97 6.90 -11.08
C LEU A 293 6.14 5.52 -11.74
N ALA A 294 7.38 5.09 -12.03
CA ALA A 294 7.67 3.75 -12.55
C ALA A 294 7.13 2.65 -11.62
N LEU A 295 7.39 2.75 -10.32
CA LEU A 295 6.87 1.80 -9.33
C LEU A 295 5.34 1.79 -9.29
N THR A 296 4.72 2.97 -9.40
CA THR A 296 3.26 3.09 -9.45
C THR A 296 2.70 2.42 -10.71
N VAL A 297 3.29 2.69 -11.88
CA VAL A 297 2.90 2.06 -13.15
C VAL A 297 3.06 0.54 -13.06
N LEU A 298 4.21 0.05 -12.59
CA LEU A 298 4.47 -1.38 -12.46
C LEU A 298 3.54 -2.05 -11.45
N GLY A 299 3.29 -1.40 -10.31
CA GLY A 299 2.40 -1.92 -9.27
C GLY A 299 0.94 -2.02 -9.73
N LEU A 300 0.42 -0.98 -10.37
CA LEU A 300 -0.94 -0.97 -10.90
C LEU A 300 -1.13 -2.00 -12.02
N ASN A 301 -0.19 -2.07 -12.96
CA ASN A 301 -0.26 -3.04 -14.06
C ASN A 301 0.02 -4.47 -13.59
N GLY A 302 0.89 -4.64 -12.59
CA GLY A 302 1.25 -5.94 -12.02
C GLY A 302 0.15 -6.54 -11.15
N ALA A 303 -0.70 -5.72 -10.52
CA ALA A 303 -1.82 -6.20 -9.71
C ALA A 303 -2.76 -7.12 -10.49
N ILE A 304 -2.83 -6.98 -11.83
CA ILE A 304 -3.64 -7.85 -12.67
C ILE A 304 -3.17 -9.30 -12.69
N ALA A 305 -1.91 -9.59 -12.32
CA ALA A 305 -1.41 -10.95 -12.20
C ALA A 305 -2.22 -11.79 -11.20
N LEU A 306 -2.84 -11.15 -10.22
CA LEU A 306 -3.73 -11.81 -9.26
C LEU A 306 -4.96 -12.43 -9.94
N THR A 307 -5.40 -11.91 -11.09
CA THR A 307 -6.50 -12.49 -11.88
C THR A 307 -6.14 -13.81 -12.59
N ALA A 308 -4.89 -14.28 -12.47
CA ALA A 308 -4.49 -15.61 -12.91
C ALA A 308 -4.54 -16.65 -11.76
N ASP A 309 -4.94 -16.24 -10.55
CA ASP A 309 -5.18 -17.12 -9.43
C ASP A 309 -6.66 -17.54 -9.38
N ASP A 310 -6.93 -18.84 -9.23
CA ASP A 310 -8.28 -19.39 -9.11
C ASP A 310 -9.01 -18.87 -7.87
N HIS A 311 -8.27 -18.50 -6.81
CA HIS A 311 -8.87 -17.88 -5.65
C HIS A 311 -9.44 -16.49 -5.96
N MET A 312 -8.86 -15.76 -6.92
CA MET A 312 -9.28 -14.41 -7.30
C MET A 312 -10.32 -14.44 -8.41
N LEU A 313 -10.04 -15.20 -9.46
CA LEU A 313 -10.90 -15.36 -10.61
C LEU A 313 -10.91 -16.83 -11.01
N PRO A 314 -11.97 -17.59 -10.70
CA PRO A 314 -12.03 -19.01 -11.00
C PRO A 314 -11.77 -19.29 -12.48
N ALA A 315 -10.98 -20.31 -12.79
CA ALA A 315 -10.72 -20.75 -14.16
C ALA A 315 -12.02 -21.00 -14.97
N GLU A 316 -13.08 -21.47 -14.32
CA GLU A 316 -14.38 -21.67 -14.96
C GLU A 316 -15.05 -20.35 -15.36
N ALA A 317 -14.95 -19.31 -14.53
CA ALA A 317 -15.42 -17.97 -14.89
C ALA A 317 -14.63 -17.43 -16.09
N THR A 318 -13.32 -17.68 -16.12
CA THR A 318 -12.46 -17.34 -17.27
C THR A 318 -12.95 -18.03 -18.54
N ARG A 319 -13.29 -19.32 -18.49
CA ARG A 319 -13.87 -20.05 -19.65
C ARG A 319 -15.24 -19.50 -20.08
N ARG A 320 -16.13 -19.21 -19.12
CA ARG A 320 -17.49 -18.71 -19.39
C ARG A 320 -17.50 -17.34 -20.06
N PHE A 321 -16.58 -16.44 -19.69
CA PHE A 321 -16.55 -15.07 -20.24
C PHE A 321 -15.78 -14.94 -21.56
N GLY A 322 -15.05 -15.98 -22.01
CA GLY A 322 -14.56 -16.12 -23.39
C GLY A 322 -13.13 -16.63 -23.53
N GLY A 323 -12.62 -16.63 -24.77
CA GLY A 323 -11.30 -17.18 -25.11
C GLY A 323 -10.10 -16.28 -24.75
N THR A 324 -8.88 -16.80 -24.99
CA THR A 324 -7.60 -16.15 -24.67
C THR A 324 -7.53 -14.69 -25.13
N VAL A 325 -7.88 -14.42 -26.39
CA VAL A 325 -7.83 -13.06 -26.97
C VAL A 325 -8.73 -12.10 -26.20
N ARG A 326 -9.95 -12.55 -25.86
CA ARG A 326 -10.91 -11.74 -25.12
C ARG A 326 -10.38 -11.38 -23.73
N TRP A 327 -9.73 -12.33 -23.06
CA TRP A 327 -9.12 -12.09 -21.76
C TRP A 327 -7.87 -11.22 -21.82
N THR A 328 -7.05 -11.31 -22.87
CA THR A 328 -5.95 -10.37 -23.10
C THR A 328 -6.49 -8.94 -23.24
N VAL A 329 -7.52 -8.75 -24.07
CA VAL A 329 -8.16 -7.43 -24.24
C VAL A 329 -8.81 -6.96 -22.94
N ALA A 330 -9.51 -7.83 -22.22
CA ALA A 330 -10.13 -7.48 -20.94
C ALA A 330 -9.07 -7.03 -19.92
N ARG A 331 -7.96 -7.76 -19.80
CA ARG A 331 -6.87 -7.41 -18.87
C ARG A 331 -6.17 -6.11 -19.26
N PHE A 332 -5.93 -5.90 -20.55
CA PHE A 332 -5.40 -4.63 -21.04
C PHE A 332 -6.32 -3.47 -20.64
N LEU A 333 -7.62 -3.59 -20.92
CA LEU A 333 -8.62 -2.58 -20.58
C LEU A 333 -8.69 -2.32 -19.07
N MET A 334 -8.69 -3.38 -18.25
CA MET A 334 -8.63 -3.23 -16.79
C MET A 334 -7.45 -2.37 -16.34
N ASN A 335 -6.28 -2.48 -16.97
CA ASN A 335 -5.13 -1.64 -16.65
C ASN A 335 -5.25 -0.22 -17.22
N VAL A 336 -5.75 -0.06 -18.44
CA VAL A 336 -5.93 1.25 -19.10
C VAL A 336 -6.84 2.18 -18.30
N ARG A 337 -7.70 1.67 -17.42
CA ARG A 337 -8.57 2.50 -16.56
C ARG A 337 -7.83 3.54 -15.69
N TRP A 338 -6.55 3.31 -15.37
CA TRP A 338 -5.74 4.26 -14.61
C TRP A 338 -4.96 5.25 -15.48
N LEU A 339 -5.04 5.13 -16.80
CA LEU A 339 -4.40 6.08 -17.70
C LEU A 339 -4.96 7.51 -17.54
N PRO A 340 -6.29 7.73 -17.47
CA PRO A 340 -6.82 9.08 -17.25
C PRO A 340 -6.31 9.78 -15.98
N PRO A 341 -6.32 9.17 -14.77
CA PRO A 341 -5.76 9.83 -13.59
C PRO A 341 -4.24 10.04 -13.67
N LEU A 342 -3.48 9.12 -14.29
CA LEU A 342 -2.06 9.34 -14.57
C LEU A 342 -1.86 10.59 -15.43
N VAL A 343 -2.54 10.66 -16.59
CA VAL A 343 -2.44 11.79 -17.51
C VAL A 343 -2.88 13.09 -16.83
N ALA A 344 -3.96 13.07 -16.04
CA ALA A 344 -4.40 14.24 -15.29
C ALA A 344 -3.34 14.77 -14.32
N VAL A 345 -2.64 13.88 -13.60
CA VAL A 345 -1.54 14.26 -12.72
C VAL A 345 -0.35 14.81 -13.51
N LEU A 346 0.00 14.20 -14.64
CA LEU A 346 1.08 14.69 -15.50
C LEU A 346 0.74 16.08 -16.05
N LEU A 347 -0.49 16.31 -16.52
CA LEU A 347 -0.95 17.62 -16.98
C LEU A 347 -0.95 18.66 -15.86
N LEU A 348 -1.27 18.26 -14.63
CA LEU A 348 -1.15 19.14 -13.47
C LEU A 348 0.30 19.55 -13.22
N LEU A 349 1.26 18.62 -13.38
CA LEU A 349 2.69 18.91 -13.25
C LEU A 349 3.23 19.77 -14.40
N VAL A 350 2.68 19.65 -15.62
CA VAL A 350 2.96 20.59 -16.72
C VAL A 350 2.58 22.01 -16.29
N TRP A 351 1.43 22.16 -15.62
CA TRP A 351 0.93 23.46 -15.18
C TRP A 351 1.63 24.02 -13.94
N LEU A 352 2.01 23.18 -12.97
CA LEU A 352 2.56 23.61 -11.67
C LEU A 352 4.08 23.65 -11.59
N ALA A 353 4.78 22.86 -12.42
CA ALA A 353 6.22 22.63 -12.26
C ALA A 353 6.93 22.38 -13.59
N ASP A 354 6.40 22.94 -14.69
CA ASP A 354 7.02 22.95 -16.02
C ASP A 354 7.42 21.56 -16.54
N LEU A 355 6.66 20.50 -16.20
CA LEU A 355 6.87 19.18 -16.79
C LEU A 355 6.71 19.28 -18.33
N GLY A 356 7.72 18.87 -19.09
CA GLY A 356 7.67 18.93 -20.55
C GLY A 356 6.64 17.97 -21.16
N TRP A 357 5.98 18.40 -22.24
CA TRP A 357 5.02 17.57 -23.00
C TRP A 357 5.60 16.24 -23.50
N ALA A 358 6.90 16.20 -23.79
CA ALA A 358 7.60 14.97 -24.15
C ALA A 358 7.56 13.94 -23.01
N ALA A 359 7.66 14.37 -21.76
CA ALA A 359 7.57 13.49 -20.59
C ALA A 359 6.14 12.94 -20.43
N VAL A 360 5.11 13.76 -20.71
CA VAL A 360 3.71 13.29 -20.72
C VAL A 360 3.53 12.16 -21.74
N GLY A 361 4.05 12.36 -22.96
CA GLY A 361 4.01 11.35 -24.02
C GLY A 361 4.77 10.08 -23.64
N LEU A 362 5.98 10.21 -23.09
CA LEU A 362 6.80 9.09 -22.64
C LEU A 362 6.09 8.25 -21.58
N TRP A 363 5.57 8.88 -20.53
CA TRP A 363 4.89 8.15 -19.44
C TRP A 363 3.58 7.52 -19.87
N THR A 364 2.84 8.19 -20.77
CA THR A 364 1.64 7.62 -21.39
C THR A 364 1.98 6.37 -22.20
N ALA A 365 3.02 6.43 -23.04
CA ALA A 365 3.47 5.29 -23.83
C ALA A 365 3.99 4.15 -22.95
N ALA A 366 4.81 4.46 -21.95
CA ALA A 366 5.33 3.49 -20.99
C ALA A 366 4.19 2.76 -20.24
N TYR A 367 3.15 3.50 -19.83
CA TYR A 367 1.98 2.92 -19.18
C TYR A 367 1.23 1.96 -20.12
N LEU A 368 0.97 2.37 -21.36
CA LEU A 368 0.29 1.54 -22.35
C LEU A 368 1.07 0.27 -22.69
N LEU A 369 2.39 0.38 -22.82
CA LEU A 369 3.27 -0.77 -23.04
C LEU A 369 3.26 -1.72 -21.84
N ALA A 370 3.33 -1.20 -20.60
CA ALA A 370 3.23 -2.01 -19.40
C ALA A 370 1.86 -2.71 -19.29
N ALA A 371 0.77 -2.02 -19.66
CA ALA A 371 -0.58 -2.59 -19.70
C ALA A 371 -0.70 -3.72 -20.72
N ALA A 372 -0.14 -3.54 -21.92
CA ALA A 372 -0.15 -4.57 -22.96
C ALA A 372 0.71 -5.78 -22.57
N ALA A 373 1.94 -5.54 -22.10
CA ALA A 373 2.86 -6.60 -21.69
C ALA A 373 2.30 -7.44 -20.53
N SER A 374 1.77 -6.78 -19.49
CA SER A 374 1.14 -7.47 -18.36
C SER A 374 -0.09 -8.28 -18.79
N ALA A 375 -0.95 -7.72 -19.64
CA ALA A 375 -2.13 -8.43 -20.13
C ALA A 375 -1.77 -9.71 -20.91
N VAL A 376 -0.75 -9.65 -21.78
CA VAL A 376 -0.26 -10.80 -22.54
C VAL A 376 0.39 -11.83 -21.61
N ALA A 377 1.27 -11.40 -20.71
CA ALA A 377 2.00 -12.29 -19.81
C ALA A 377 1.05 -13.04 -18.87
N VAL A 378 0.13 -12.32 -18.23
CA VAL A 378 -0.84 -12.90 -17.27
C VAL A 378 -1.81 -13.84 -17.97
N THR A 379 -2.27 -13.48 -19.17
CA THR A 379 -3.17 -14.36 -19.93
C THR A 379 -2.48 -15.63 -20.39
N SER A 380 -1.23 -15.54 -20.84
CA SER A 380 -0.42 -16.70 -21.23
C SER A 380 -0.17 -17.61 -20.03
N PHE A 381 0.17 -17.03 -18.87
CA PHE A 381 0.37 -17.77 -17.63
C PHE A 381 -0.91 -18.48 -17.14
N ALA A 382 -2.04 -17.78 -17.12
CA ALA A 382 -3.33 -18.36 -16.76
C ALA A 382 -3.70 -19.55 -17.67
N ARG A 383 -3.48 -19.41 -18.98
CA ARG A 383 -3.72 -20.49 -19.96
C ARG A 383 -2.82 -21.71 -19.72
N PHE A 384 -1.54 -21.47 -19.42
CA PHE A 384 -0.60 -22.55 -19.13
C PHE A 384 -1.02 -23.35 -17.90
N ARG A 385 -1.42 -22.68 -16.81
CA ARG A 385 -1.96 -23.34 -15.61
C ARG A 385 -3.21 -24.17 -15.89
N LEU A 386 -4.15 -23.59 -16.62
CA LEU A 386 -5.39 -24.26 -17.03
C LEU A 386 -5.13 -25.55 -17.82
N ARG A 387 -4.12 -25.57 -18.70
CA ARG A 387 -3.74 -26.78 -19.45
C ARG A 387 -3.14 -27.85 -18.54
N ARG A 388 -2.27 -27.46 -17.60
CA ARG A 388 -1.67 -28.39 -16.63
C ARG A 388 -2.66 -28.99 -15.64
N ALA A 389 -3.78 -28.33 -15.36
CA ALA A 389 -4.79 -28.84 -14.43
C ALA A 389 -5.78 -29.81 -15.09
N VAL A 390 -5.82 -29.86 -16.43
CA VAL A 390 -6.72 -30.72 -17.22
C VAL A 390 -5.99 -31.93 -17.80
N ALA A 391 -4.67 -31.82 -17.99
CA ALA A 391 -3.77 -32.94 -18.28
C ALA A 391 -3.41 -33.67 -16.99
#